data_AF-A0A7C0XDK1-F1
#
_entry.id   AF-A0A7C0XDK1-F1
#
_cell.length_a   1.000
_cell.length_b   1.000
_cell.length_c   1.000
_cell.angle_alpha   90.00
_cell.angle_beta   90.00
_cell.angle_gamma   90.00
#
_symmetry.space_group_name_H-M   'P 1'
#
loop_
_entity.id
_entity.type
_entity.pdbx_description
1 polymer ?
#
loop_
_entity_poly.entity_id
_entity_poly.type
_entity_poly.pdbx_seq_one_letter_code
_entity_poly.pdbx_strand_id
1 'polypeptide(L)'
;MGRESTNRRYRGFPGKRGCFLVCFAIFSLTLVVGCITTVQEKLHIPDPWQEATLLLRDGRVDEAVADLKPLLHNPDYECRAAFYLFVFDGAKDSYIDIIRSEACAHKTPGEAKLVEKFLTTKERLLQLESKYNKKETSLNALQKETEDMEKELSRLRFELQKMEEIRRETEKWRIQ
;
A
#
# COMPACT_ATOMS: atom_id res chain seq x y z
N MET A 1 -33.88 15.36 31.18
CA MET A 1 -32.59 15.30 31.90
C MET A 1 -31.68 16.32 31.22
N GLY A 2 -31.39 17.51 31.72
CA GLY A 2 -31.35 18.03 33.08
C GLY A 2 -30.07 18.87 33.15
N ARG A 3 -30.16 20.16 32.76
CA ARG A 3 -29.07 21.14 32.96
C ARG A 3 -29.00 21.41 34.46
N GLU A 4 -27.83 21.23 35.06
CA GLU A 4 -27.55 21.76 36.40
C GLU A 4 -26.38 22.74 36.35
N SER A 5 -26.71 23.98 36.68
CA SER A 5 -25.79 25.00 37.14
C SER A 5 -25.52 24.78 38.63
N THR A 6 -24.32 25.09 39.11
CA THR A 6 -24.17 25.58 40.49
C THR A 6 -23.20 26.76 40.57
N ASN A 7 -23.80 27.87 40.99
CA ASN A 7 -23.21 29.07 41.58
C ASN A 7 -22.27 28.75 42.75
N ARG A 8 -21.20 29.54 42.92
CA ARG A 8 -20.70 29.93 44.25
C ARG A 8 -20.34 31.42 44.29
N ARG A 9 -21.14 32.17 45.07
CA ARG A 9 -20.83 33.48 45.64
C ARG A 9 -20.14 33.30 46.99
N TYR A 10 -19.15 34.15 47.28
CA TYR A 10 -18.82 34.69 48.62
C TYR A 10 -18.41 36.16 48.42
N ARG A 11 -19.22 37.16 48.84
CA ARG A 11 -19.05 38.01 50.06
C ARG A 11 -17.56 38.28 50.38
N GLY A 12 -16.96 39.47 50.31
CA GLY A 12 -17.41 40.83 50.64
C GLY A 12 -16.88 41.23 52.02
N PHE A 13 -16.08 42.32 52.14
CA PHE A 13 -15.88 43.29 53.26
C PHE A 13 -14.49 44.00 53.22
N PRO A 14 -14.28 45.20 53.82
CA PRO A 14 -14.50 46.53 53.22
C PRO A 14 -13.22 47.42 53.18
N GLY A 15 -13.34 48.62 52.61
CA GLY A 15 -12.23 49.55 52.41
C GLY A 15 -11.79 50.39 53.62
N LYS A 16 -10.74 51.19 53.38
CA LYS A 16 -10.41 52.45 54.09
C LYS A 16 -9.75 53.42 53.10
N ARG A 17 -10.24 54.66 53.08
CA ARG A 17 -9.66 55.83 52.41
C ARG A 17 -8.80 56.63 53.39
N GLY A 18 -7.83 57.34 52.85
CA GLY A 18 -7.05 58.42 53.48
C GLY A 18 -5.55 58.12 53.44
N CYS A 19 -4.63 59.04 53.21
CA CYS A 19 -4.65 60.47 52.85
C CYS A 19 -3.15 60.87 52.66
N PHE A 20 -2.87 61.93 51.88
CA PHE A 20 -1.60 62.67 51.74
C PHE A 20 -0.40 61.97 51.04
N LEU A 21 0.05 62.36 49.83
CA LEU A 21 0.75 63.60 49.42
C LEU A 21 2.02 63.92 50.22
N VAL A 22 3.09 63.12 50.04
CA VAL A 22 4.53 63.52 49.99
C VAL A 22 5.23 62.26 49.43
N CYS A 23 5.98 62.20 48.33
CA CYS A 23 7.09 63.03 47.90
C CYS A 23 7.20 62.96 46.37
N PHE A 24 7.12 64.13 45.76
CA PHE A 24 7.75 64.44 44.48
C PHE A 24 9.24 64.11 44.58
N ALA A 25 9.68 63.05 43.91
CA ALA A 25 11.03 62.87 43.35
C ALA A 25 11.07 61.46 42.73
N ILE A 26 11.85 61.29 41.67
CA ILE A 26 12.02 60.04 40.90
C ILE A 26 10.95 59.82 39.80
N PHE A 27 10.54 60.90 39.11
CA PHE A 27 9.79 60.80 37.85
C PHE A 27 10.63 61.16 36.61
N SER A 28 11.97 61.20 36.68
CA SER A 28 12.75 61.73 35.55
C SER A 28 14.16 61.16 35.35
N LEU A 29 14.42 59.85 35.58
CA LEU A 29 15.77 59.31 35.32
C LEU A 29 15.90 57.78 35.12
N THR A 30 14.90 57.08 34.55
CA THR A 30 15.07 55.67 34.10
C THR A 30 14.41 55.36 32.76
N LEU A 31 14.44 56.33 31.83
CA LEU A 31 13.91 56.21 30.47
C LEU A 31 15.01 55.94 29.43
N VAL A 32 16.03 55.13 29.73
CA VAL A 32 16.92 54.55 28.70
C VAL A 32 17.53 53.22 29.19
N VAL A 33 16.68 52.20 29.40
CA VAL A 33 17.15 50.82 29.28
C VAL A 33 16.19 50.16 28.32
N GLY A 34 16.57 50.18 27.05
CA GLY A 34 15.87 49.47 26.00
C GLY A 34 15.80 48.00 26.38
N CYS A 35 14.62 47.55 26.79
CA CYS A 35 14.23 46.16 26.67
C CYS A 35 14.15 45.84 25.18
N ILE A 36 15.30 45.51 24.59
CA ILE A 36 15.35 44.69 23.40
C ILE A 36 14.81 43.35 23.89
N THR A 37 13.51 43.12 23.72
CA THR A 37 12.97 41.77 23.73
C THR A 37 13.60 41.08 22.53
N THR A 38 14.77 40.48 22.74
CA THR A 38 15.27 39.41 21.88
C THR A 38 14.26 38.28 22.02
N VAL A 39 13.20 38.35 21.20
CA VAL A 39 12.41 37.19 20.85
C VAL A 39 13.43 36.24 20.26
N GLN A 40 13.77 35.21 21.02
CA GLN A 40 14.55 34.11 20.52
C GLN A 40 13.69 33.49 19.41
N GLU A 41 13.92 33.90 18.16
CA GLU A 41 13.54 33.11 17.00
C GLU A 41 14.22 31.75 17.23
N LYS A 42 13.46 30.81 17.79
CA LYS A 42 13.76 29.40 17.60
C LYS A 42 13.84 29.26 16.09
N LEU A 43 15.03 29.01 15.54
CA LEU A 43 15.19 28.57 14.16
C LEU A 43 14.23 27.38 14.00
N HIS A 44 13.06 27.63 13.44
CA HIS A 44 12.12 26.59 13.11
C HIS A 44 12.68 25.95 11.85
N ILE A 45 13.49 24.90 12.02
CA ILE A 45 13.88 24.06 10.90
C ILE A 45 12.59 23.36 10.49
N PRO A 46 12.04 23.66 9.30
CA PRO A 46 10.83 23.01 8.84
C PRO A 46 11.09 21.50 8.75
N ASP A 47 10.12 20.71 9.21
CA ASP A 47 10.19 19.25 9.08
C ASP A 47 10.20 18.92 7.57
N PRO A 48 11.24 18.26 7.04
CA PRO A 48 11.33 17.99 5.60
C PRO A 48 10.18 17.10 5.11
N TRP A 49 9.57 16.31 6.00
CA TRP A 49 8.34 15.58 5.69
C TRP A 49 7.16 16.51 5.45
N GLN A 50 7.05 17.58 6.25
CA GLN A 50 5.98 18.55 6.13
C GLN A 50 6.10 19.33 4.82
N GLU A 51 7.32 19.70 4.40
CA GLU A 51 7.55 20.38 3.12
C GLU A 51 7.12 19.52 1.94
N ALA A 52 7.60 18.27 1.88
CA ALA A 52 7.23 17.34 0.82
C ALA A 52 5.71 17.09 0.74
N THR A 53 5.04 16.97 1.89
CA THR A 53 3.58 16.73 1.93
C THR A 53 2.76 17.97 1.55
N LEU A 54 3.27 19.18 1.79
CA LEU A 54 2.66 20.41 1.29
C LEU A 54 2.71 20.45 -0.24
N LEU A 55 3.84 20.07 -0.85
CA LEU A 55 3.96 19.98 -2.30
C LEU A 55 2.98 18.96 -2.90
N LEU A 56 2.81 17.79 -2.28
CA LEU A 56 1.80 16.81 -2.70
C LEU A 56 0.38 17.38 -2.64
N ARG A 57 0.05 18.08 -1.55
CA ARG A 57 -1.27 18.70 -1.37
C ARG A 57 -1.54 19.76 -2.44
N ASP A 58 -0.51 20.51 -2.82
CA ASP A 58 -0.61 21.57 -3.81
C ASP A 58 -0.50 21.02 -5.26
N GLY A 59 -0.45 19.70 -5.43
CA GLY A 59 -0.43 19.02 -6.73
C GLY A 59 0.93 19.01 -7.43
N ARG A 60 1.99 19.46 -6.74
CA ARG A 60 3.36 19.56 -7.27
C ARG A 60 4.10 18.23 -7.04
N VAL A 61 3.63 17.18 -7.71
CA VAL A 61 4.07 15.80 -7.48
C VAL A 61 5.56 15.60 -7.75
N ASP A 62 6.09 16.11 -8.87
CA ASP A 62 7.49 15.90 -9.25
C ASP A 62 8.46 16.50 -8.22
N GLU A 63 8.12 17.68 -7.69
CA GLU A 63 8.90 18.36 -6.66
C GLU A 63 8.81 17.63 -5.32
N ALA A 64 7.61 17.17 -4.95
CA ALA A 64 7.45 16.35 -3.75
C ALA A 64 8.25 15.04 -3.84
N VAL A 65 8.27 14.38 -5.00
CA VAL A 65 9.07 13.18 -5.22
C VAL A 65 10.57 13.48 -5.07
N ALA A 66 11.04 14.62 -5.57
CA ALA A 66 12.42 15.05 -5.38
C ALA A 66 12.77 15.23 -3.90
N ASP A 67 11.88 15.81 -3.11
CA ASP A 67 12.08 16.04 -1.66
C ASP A 67 11.92 14.77 -0.82
N LEU A 68 11.09 13.81 -1.27
CA LEU A 68 10.92 12.52 -0.60
C LEU A 68 12.11 11.58 -0.78
N LYS A 69 12.85 11.68 -1.91
CA LYS A 69 13.98 10.79 -2.22
C LYS A 69 15.08 10.82 -1.14
N PRO A 70 15.58 11.98 -0.69
CA PRO A 70 16.56 12.06 0.41
C PRO A 70 16.06 11.43 1.72
N LEU A 71 14.75 11.43 1.97
CA LEU A 71 14.17 10.90 3.21
C LEU A 71 14.24 9.37 3.30
N LEU A 72 14.54 8.67 2.21
CA LEU A 72 14.83 7.23 2.25
C LEU A 72 16.06 6.89 3.10
N HIS A 73 17.00 7.82 3.25
CA HIS A 73 18.21 7.61 4.05
C HIS A 73 18.05 8.07 5.51
N ASN A 74 16.88 8.62 5.86
CA ASN A 74 16.59 9.00 7.23
C ASN A 74 15.75 7.90 7.90
N PRO A 75 16.26 7.21 8.94
CA PRO A 75 15.56 6.11 9.60
C PRO A 75 14.15 6.49 10.06
N ASP A 76 13.91 7.75 10.46
CA ASP A 76 12.63 8.21 10.97
C ASP A 76 11.54 8.30 9.89
N TYR A 77 11.94 8.58 8.65
CA TYR A 77 11.03 8.78 7.53
C TYR A 77 11.07 7.66 6.48
N GLU A 78 12.11 6.83 6.47
CA GLU A 78 12.41 5.81 5.45
C GLU A 78 11.17 5.02 4.99
N CYS A 79 10.46 4.37 5.92
CA CYS A 79 9.32 3.53 5.59
C CYS A 79 8.17 4.33 4.95
N ARG A 80 7.94 5.55 5.46
CA ARG A 80 6.87 6.42 4.96
C ARG A 80 7.26 7.04 3.62
N ALA A 81 8.50 7.48 3.47
CA ALA A 81 9.04 7.99 2.20
C ALA A 81 8.98 6.91 1.11
N ALA A 82 9.36 5.67 1.43
CA ALA A 82 9.26 4.54 0.52
C ALA A 82 7.82 4.29 0.03
N PHE A 83 6.83 4.37 0.92
CA PHE A 83 5.43 4.25 0.54
C PHE A 83 4.99 5.35 -0.44
N TYR A 84 5.28 6.61 -0.12
CA TYR A 84 4.87 7.73 -0.97
C TYR A 84 5.60 7.72 -2.32
N LEU A 85 6.88 7.36 -2.36
CA LEU A 85 7.62 7.17 -3.61
C LEU A 85 7.07 6.02 -4.44
N PHE A 86 6.59 4.94 -3.82
CA PHE A 86 5.86 3.90 -4.56
C PHE A 86 4.56 4.43 -5.17
N VAL A 87 3.78 5.21 -4.42
CA VAL A 87 2.50 5.75 -4.90
C VAL A 87 2.68 6.75 -6.03
N PHE A 88 3.68 7.63 -5.95
CA PHE A 88 3.82 8.78 -6.86
C PHE A 88 4.90 8.60 -7.95
N ASP A 89 5.96 7.86 -7.68
CA ASP A 89 7.08 7.60 -8.62
C ASP A 89 7.07 6.14 -9.14
N GLY A 90 6.10 5.33 -8.72
CA GLY A 90 6.00 3.93 -9.13
C GLY A 90 7.18 3.05 -8.67
N ALA A 91 7.91 3.48 -7.64
CA ALA A 91 9.12 2.82 -7.11
C ALA A 91 8.82 1.52 -6.34
N LYS A 92 8.13 0.58 -7.00
CA LYS A 92 7.57 -0.63 -6.42
C LYS A 92 8.62 -1.55 -5.82
N ASP A 93 9.67 -1.87 -6.56
CA ASP A 93 10.67 -2.84 -6.12
C ASP A 93 11.43 -2.30 -4.90
N SER A 94 11.81 -1.02 -4.95
CA SER A 94 12.42 -0.32 -3.82
C SER A 94 11.50 -0.29 -2.58
N TYR A 95 10.19 -0.03 -2.76
CA TYR A 95 9.25 -0.08 -1.64
C TYR A 95 9.15 -1.47 -1.03
N ILE A 96 9.06 -2.52 -1.86
CA ILE A 96 9.01 -3.91 -1.39
C ILE A 96 10.27 -4.26 -0.60
N ASP A 97 11.44 -3.85 -1.05
CA ASP A 97 12.69 -4.14 -0.35
C ASP A 97 12.77 -3.40 1.00
N ILE A 98 12.41 -2.11 1.03
CA ILE A 98 12.47 -1.28 2.23
C ILE A 98 11.43 -1.68 3.27
N ILE A 99 10.17 -1.91 2.87
CA ILE A 99 9.09 -2.24 3.82
C ILE A 99 9.29 -3.60 4.49
N ARG A 100 10.07 -4.48 3.86
CA ARG A 100 10.46 -5.80 4.37
C ARG A 100 11.70 -5.77 5.25
N SER A 101 12.41 -4.63 5.31
CA SER A 101 13.49 -4.45 6.28
C SER A 101 12.98 -4.64 7.71
N GLU A 102 13.85 -5.10 8.61
CA GLU A 102 13.48 -5.31 10.01
C GLU A 102 12.96 -4.02 10.67
N ALA A 103 13.60 -2.89 10.37
CA ALA A 103 13.21 -1.58 10.89
C ALA A 103 11.78 -1.20 10.47
N CYS A 104 11.45 -1.34 9.18
CA CYS A 104 10.11 -1.01 8.68
C CYS A 104 9.07 -2.07 9.04
N ALA A 105 9.43 -3.34 9.14
CA ALA A 105 8.54 -4.37 9.63
C ALA A 105 8.12 -4.10 11.09
N HIS A 106 9.01 -3.54 11.91
CA HIS A 106 8.66 -3.11 13.26
C HIS A 106 7.82 -1.82 13.30
N LYS A 107 8.16 -0.82 12.47
CA LYS A 107 7.44 0.48 12.45
C LYS A 107 6.05 0.38 11.82
N THR A 108 5.90 -0.42 10.76
CA THR A 108 4.69 -0.57 9.95
C THR A 108 4.37 -2.05 9.71
N PRO A 109 4.06 -2.82 10.78
CA PRO A 109 3.90 -4.28 10.69
C PRO A 109 2.71 -4.71 9.81
N GLY A 110 1.66 -3.89 9.74
CA GLY A 110 0.50 -4.16 8.88
C GLY A 110 0.86 -4.14 7.40
N GLU A 111 1.62 -3.12 6.96
CA GLU A 111 2.06 -2.96 5.58
C GLU A 111 3.03 -4.07 5.18
N ALA A 112 4.05 -4.35 6.01
CA ALA A 112 4.98 -5.43 5.76
C ALA A 112 4.27 -6.79 5.60
N LYS A 113 3.30 -7.09 6.47
CA LYS A 113 2.49 -8.32 6.38
C LYS A 113 1.64 -8.37 5.10
N LEU A 114 1.08 -7.25 4.67
CA LEU A 114 0.32 -7.17 3.43
C LEU A 114 1.20 -7.42 2.21
N VAL A 115 2.41 -6.86 2.18
CA VAL A 115 3.39 -7.08 1.11
C VAL A 115 3.82 -8.54 1.05
N GLU A 116 4.13 -9.15 2.20
CA GLU A 116 4.44 -10.59 2.26
C GLU A 116 3.29 -11.46 1.75
N LYS A 117 2.05 -11.15 2.17
CA LYS A 117 0.86 -11.85 1.67
C LYS A 117 0.68 -11.67 0.17
N PHE A 118 0.93 -10.48 -0.36
CA PHE A 118 0.85 -10.21 -1.79
C PHE A 118 1.89 -11.03 -2.56
N LEU A 119 3.16 -11.04 -2.12
CA LEU A 119 4.24 -11.77 -2.78
C LEU A 119 3.99 -13.28 -2.79
N THR A 120 3.62 -13.85 -1.63
CA THR A 120 3.30 -15.28 -1.52
C THR A 120 2.07 -15.67 -2.36
N THR A 121 1.07 -14.81 -2.45
CA THR A 121 -0.10 -15.03 -3.31
C THR A 121 0.28 -14.96 -4.79
N LYS A 122 1.11 -13.99 -5.18
CA LYS A 122 1.63 -13.86 -6.56
C LYS A 122 2.41 -15.11 -6.98
N GLU A 123 3.27 -15.63 -6.11
CA GLU A 123 4.01 -16.86 -6.39
C GLU A 123 3.08 -18.07 -6.57
N ARG A 124 2.09 -18.23 -5.68
CA ARG A 124 1.09 -19.31 -5.80
C ARG A 124 0.31 -19.21 -7.11
N LEU A 125 -0.03 -18.00 -7.54
CA LEU A 125 -0.74 -17.77 -8.80
C LEU A 125 0.12 -18.24 -9.99
N LEU A 126 1.41 -17.88 -10.03
CA LEU A 126 2.33 -18.33 -11.08
C LEU A 126 2.47 -19.86 -11.11
N GLN A 127 2.53 -20.50 -9.94
CA GLN A 127 2.57 -21.97 -9.85
C GLN A 127 1.28 -22.61 -10.36
N LEU A 128 0.12 -22.01 -10.08
CA LEU A 128 -1.17 -22.50 -10.56
C LEU A 128 -1.32 -22.33 -12.07
N GLU A 129 -0.90 -21.20 -12.63
CA GLU A 129 -0.87 -20.94 -14.07
C GLU A 129 0.02 -21.96 -14.81
N SER A 130 1.21 -22.23 -14.28
CA SER A 130 2.08 -23.28 -14.83
C SER A 130 1.43 -24.66 -14.81
N LYS A 131 0.74 -25.03 -13.72
CA LYS A 131 0.01 -26.30 -13.61
C LYS A 131 -1.17 -26.36 -14.58
N TYR A 132 -1.89 -25.25 -14.76
CA TYR A 132 -2.99 -25.14 -15.69
C TYR A 132 -2.52 -25.37 -17.13
N ASN A 133 -1.47 -24.66 -17.56
CA ASN A 133 -0.91 -24.82 -18.91
C ASN A 133 -0.44 -26.26 -19.19
N LYS A 134 0.17 -26.93 -18.20
CA LYS A 134 0.52 -28.36 -18.33
C LYS A 134 -0.72 -29.22 -18.54
N LYS A 135 -1.77 -29.04 -17.75
CA LYS A 135 -3.02 -29.80 -17.92
C LYS A 135 -3.68 -29.54 -19.26
N GLU A 136 -3.71 -28.29 -19.71
CA GLU A 136 -4.25 -27.91 -21.02
C GLU A 136 -3.51 -28.62 -22.15
N THR A 137 -2.17 -28.64 -22.13
CA THR A 137 -1.38 -29.38 -23.13
C THR A 137 -1.66 -30.88 -23.11
N SER A 138 -1.81 -31.48 -21.92
CA SER A 138 -2.17 -32.89 -21.80
C SER A 138 -3.57 -33.19 -22.32
N LEU A 139 -4.55 -32.31 -22.06
CA LEU A 139 -5.91 -32.46 -22.58
C LEU A 139 -5.93 -32.40 -24.11
N ASN A 140 -5.21 -31.45 -24.70
CA ASN A 140 -5.12 -31.34 -26.17
C ASN A 140 -4.47 -32.59 -26.79
N ALA A 141 -3.44 -33.15 -26.14
CA ALA A 141 -2.82 -34.40 -26.59
C ALA A 141 -3.80 -35.59 -26.53
N LEU A 142 -4.51 -35.74 -25.41
CA LEU A 142 -5.52 -36.80 -25.24
C LEU A 142 -6.70 -36.66 -26.21
N GLN A 143 -7.12 -35.42 -26.49
CA GLN A 143 -8.17 -35.17 -27.48
C GLN A 143 -7.72 -35.63 -28.88
N LYS A 144 -6.49 -35.31 -29.28
CA LYS A 144 -5.93 -35.77 -30.55
C LYS A 144 -5.84 -37.30 -30.62
N GLU A 145 -5.37 -37.94 -29.56
CA GLU A 145 -5.32 -39.41 -29.47
C GLU A 145 -6.72 -40.04 -29.59
N THR A 146 -7.72 -39.42 -28.96
CA THR A 146 -9.12 -39.87 -29.05
C THR A 146 -9.63 -39.77 -30.49
N GLU A 147 -9.41 -38.65 -31.17
CA GLU A 147 -9.80 -38.45 -32.57
C GLU A 147 -9.11 -39.45 -33.51
N ASP A 148 -7.85 -39.77 -33.27
CA ASP A 148 -7.10 -40.75 -34.07
C ASP A 148 -7.63 -42.18 -33.82
N MET A 149 -7.90 -42.54 -32.57
CA MET A 149 -8.51 -43.83 -32.22
C MET A 149 -9.93 -43.99 -32.79
N GLU A 150 -10.73 -42.93 -32.85
CA GLU A 150 -12.06 -42.97 -33.48
C GLU A 150 -11.98 -43.25 -34.99
N LYS A 151 -10.98 -42.69 -35.68
CA LYS A 151 -10.73 -42.99 -37.09
C LYS A 151 -10.30 -44.44 -37.28
N GLU A 152 -9.40 -44.95 -36.45
CA GLU A 152 -8.96 -46.35 -36.51
C GLU A 152 -10.11 -47.33 -36.25
N LEU A 153 -10.95 -47.06 -35.23
CA LEU A 153 -12.15 -47.87 -34.97
C LEU A 153 -13.12 -47.87 -36.14
N SER A 154 -13.33 -46.71 -36.78
CA SER A 154 -14.19 -46.59 -37.96
C SER A 154 -13.65 -47.39 -39.14
N ARG A 155 -12.34 -47.33 -39.37
CA ARG A 155 -11.65 -48.12 -40.38
C ARG A 155 -11.78 -49.62 -40.13
N LEU A 156 -11.50 -50.08 -38.91
CA LEU A 156 -11.58 -51.50 -38.55
C LEU A 156 -13.01 -52.03 -38.67
N ARG A 157 -14.02 -51.24 -38.28
CA ARG A 157 -15.44 -51.59 -38.48
C ARG A 157 -15.77 -51.78 -39.96
N PHE A 158 -15.28 -50.89 -40.82
CA PHE A 158 -15.47 -51.01 -42.26
C PHE A 158 -14.77 -52.26 -42.83
N GLU A 159 -13.52 -52.52 -42.45
CA GLU A 159 -12.77 -53.71 -42.89
C GLU A 159 -13.47 -55.01 -42.45
N LEU A 160 -13.96 -55.08 -41.22
CA LEU A 160 -14.75 -56.22 -40.72
C LEU A 160 -16.05 -56.41 -41.52
N GLN A 161 -16.79 -55.33 -41.79
CA GLN A 161 -18.02 -55.40 -42.57
C GLN A 161 -17.75 -55.91 -44.00
N LYS A 162 -16.67 -55.46 -44.63
CA LYS A 162 -16.25 -55.92 -45.96
C LYS A 162 -15.84 -57.39 -45.96
N MET A 163 -15.12 -57.83 -44.94
CA MET A 163 -14.73 -59.24 -44.80
C MET A 163 -15.96 -60.14 -44.62
N GLU A 164 -16.95 -59.71 -43.84
CA GLU A 164 -18.22 -60.45 -43.69
C GLU A 164 -19.01 -60.54 -44.99
N GLU A 165 -19.04 -59.46 -45.78
CA GLU A 165 -19.69 -59.43 -47.10
C GLU A 165 -19.06 -60.47 -48.04
N ILE A 166 -17.73 -60.45 -48.16
CA ILE A 166 -16.97 -61.42 -48.97
C ILE A 166 -17.23 -62.85 -48.49
N ARG A 167 -17.25 -63.09 -47.17
CA ARG A 167 -17.54 -64.43 -46.62
C ARG A 167 -18.91 -64.92 -47.05
N ARG A 168 -19.95 -64.09 -46.92
CA ARG A 168 -21.33 -64.46 -47.30
C ARG A 168 -21.45 -64.74 -48.79
N GLU A 169 -20.83 -63.94 -49.64
CA GLU A 169 -20.79 -64.19 -51.08
C GLU A 169 -20.09 -65.51 -51.39
N THR A 170 -18.94 -65.77 -50.79
CA THR A 170 -18.19 -67.01 -50.96
C THR A 170 -18.97 -68.24 -50.52
N GLU A 171 -19.72 -68.15 -49.41
CA GLU A 171 -20.62 -69.24 -48.96
C GLU A 171 -21.75 -69.51 -49.96
N LYS A 172 -22.35 -68.46 -50.55
CA LYS A 172 -23.36 -68.63 -51.60
C LYS A 172 -22.79 -69.38 -52.82
N TRP A 173 -21.58 -69.03 -53.24
CA TRP A 173 -20.90 -69.70 -54.36
C TRP A 173 -20.55 -71.17 -54.10
N ARG A 174 -20.39 -71.61 -52.84
CA ARG A 174 -20.10 -73.02 -52.52
C ARG A 174 -21.32 -73.93 -52.54
N ILE A 175 -22.52 -73.36 -52.40
CA ILE A 175 -23.77 -74.12 -52.27
C ILE A 175 -24.47 -74.26 -53.63
N GLN A 176 -24.08 -73.46 -54.63
CA GLN A 176 -24.48 -73.61 -56.04
C GLN A 176 -23.61 -74.64 -56.76
#